data_AF-A0A7V2QDC9-F1
#
_entry.id   AF-A0A7V2QDC9-F1
#
_cell.length_a   1.000
_cell.length_b   1.000
_cell.length_c   1.000
_cell.angle_alpha   90.00
_cell.angle_beta   90.00
_cell.angle_gamma   90.00
#
_symmetry.space_group_name_H-M   'P 1'
#
loop_
_entity.id
_entity.type
_entity.pdbx_description
1 polymer ?
#
loop_
_entity_poly.entity_id
_entity_poly.type
_entity_poly.pdbx_seq_one_letter_code
_entity_poly.pdbx_strand_id
1 'polypeptide(L)'
;MDRESPWLQFYEPHAPAHLDYLRTTLPILLRETARERPNHPAMVFKGTAISYRAFDEVAGRLAAALRGLGKGERVKVHVVLKEGETATEEEIITFCREQLALYKIPKFVEFRTELPKTLVGKVLRRALQEM
;
A
#
# COMPACT_ATOMS: atom_id res chain seq x y z
N MET A 1 -7.27 -22.00 -32.60
CA MET A 1 -6.48 -23.21 -32.29
C MET A 1 -6.55 -23.37 -30.78
N ASP A 2 -7.66 -23.95 -30.32
CA ASP A 2 -7.89 -24.27 -28.92
C ASP A 2 -6.87 -25.33 -28.50
N ARG A 3 -5.85 -24.93 -27.76
CA ARG A 3 -5.11 -25.85 -26.92
C ARG A 3 -5.69 -25.68 -25.53
N GLU A 4 -6.38 -26.70 -25.04
CA GLU A 4 -6.73 -26.76 -23.63
C GLU A 4 -5.46 -26.50 -22.81
N SER A 5 -5.58 -25.56 -21.90
CA SER A 5 -4.52 -25.11 -21.02
C SER A 5 -3.84 -26.31 -20.32
N PRO A 6 -2.54 -26.57 -20.55
CA PRO A 6 -1.86 -27.78 -20.08
C PRO A 6 -1.90 -28.02 -18.56
N TRP A 7 -2.26 -27.02 -17.76
CA TRP A 7 -2.38 -27.13 -16.31
C TRP A 7 -3.73 -27.68 -15.83
N LEU A 8 -4.76 -27.74 -16.70
CA LEU A 8 -6.09 -28.27 -16.34
C LEU A 8 -6.03 -29.76 -15.97
N GLN A 9 -5.04 -30.50 -16.46
CA GLN A 9 -4.82 -31.90 -16.10
C GLN A 9 -4.50 -32.12 -14.60
N PHE A 10 -4.10 -31.06 -13.88
CA PHE A 10 -3.81 -31.12 -12.45
C PHE A 10 -4.98 -30.68 -11.57
N TYR A 11 -6.10 -30.26 -12.17
CA TYR A 11 -7.27 -29.80 -11.44
C TYR A 11 -8.06 -31.02 -10.95
N GLU A 12 -8.68 -30.91 -9.77
CA GLU A 12 -9.58 -31.96 -9.30
C GLU A 12 -10.77 -32.13 -10.25
N PRO A 13 -11.37 -33.33 -10.38
CA PRO A 13 -12.42 -33.60 -11.37
C PRO A 13 -13.64 -32.67 -11.31
N HIS A 14 -13.88 -32.02 -10.18
CA HIS A 14 -14.99 -31.09 -9.95
C HIS A 14 -14.55 -29.61 -9.92
N ALA A 15 -13.26 -29.33 -10.06
CA ALA A 15 -12.76 -27.97 -10.11
C ALA A 15 -13.08 -27.37 -11.50
N PRO A 16 -13.82 -26.25 -11.56
CA PRO A 16 -14.21 -25.68 -12.83
C PRO A 16 -12.99 -25.11 -13.58
N ALA A 17 -12.92 -25.36 -14.89
CA ALA A 17 -11.88 -24.81 -15.76
C ALA A 17 -11.99 -23.29 -15.96
N HIS A 18 -13.17 -22.73 -15.70
CA HIS A 18 -13.48 -21.30 -15.80
C HIS A 18 -14.24 -20.85 -14.55
N LEU A 19 -13.79 -19.74 -13.95
CA LEU A 19 -14.47 -19.10 -12.83
C LEU A 19 -15.07 -17.77 -13.31
N ASP A 20 -16.39 -17.64 -13.19
CA ASP A 20 -17.05 -16.36 -13.32
C ASP A 20 -16.85 -15.55 -12.04
N TYR A 21 -15.87 -14.67 -12.08
CA TYR A 21 -15.62 -13.77 -10.96
C TYR A 21 -16.66 -12.67 -10.90
N LEU A 22 -17.13 -12.40 -9.68
CA LEU A 22 -18.00 -11.25 -9.43
C LEU A 22 -17.27 -9.96 -9.81
N ARG A 23 -17.92 -9.13 -10.62
CA ARG A 23 -17.44 -7.79 -10.99
C ARG A 23 -17.75 -6.77 -9.90
N THR A 24 -17.29 -7.03 -8.68
CA THR A 24 -17.49 -6.17 -7.52
C THR A 24 -16.18 -6.01 -6.74
N THR A 25 -16.18 -5.13 -5.74
CA THR A 25 -15.05 -4.97 -4.82
C THR A 25 -15.34 -5.70 -3.52
N LEU A 26 -14.29 -6.15 -2.82
CA LEU A 26 -14.44 -6.81 -1.52
C LEU A 26 -15.25 -5.98 -0.49
N PRO A 27 -15.08 -4.64 -0.38
CA PRO A 27 -15.90 -3.84 0.53
C PRO A 27 -17.39 -3.83 0.16
N ILE A 28 -17.71 -3.80 -1.14
CA ILE A 28 -19.11 -3.85 -1.61
C ILE A 28 -19.69 -5.22 -1.32
N LEU A 29 -18.98 -6.29 -1.68
CA LEU A 29 -19.39 -7.67 -1.42
C LEU A 29 -19.65 -7.91 0.07
N LEU A 30 -18.74 -7.45 0.95
CA LEU A 30 -18.90 -7.55 2.39
C LEU A 30 -20.17 -6.84 2.87
N ARG A 31 -20.40 -5.62 2.40
CA ARG A 31 -21.55 -4.80 2.79
C ARG A 31 -22.88 -5.40 2.31
N GLU A 32 -22.92 -5.94 1.10
CA GLU A 32 -24.08 -6.63 0.56
C GLU A 32 -24.37 -7.92 1.36
N THR A 33 -23.34 -8.74 1.59
CA THR A 33 -23.46 -9.97 2.38
C THR A 33 -23.90 -9.68 3.82
N ALA A 34 -23.41 -8.60 4.43
CA ALA A 34 -23.82 -8.18 5.77
C ALA A 34 -25.28 -7.72 5.84
N ARG A 35 -25.84 -7.19 4.75
CA ARG A 35 -27.28 -6.86 4.64
C ARG A 35 -28.12 -8.11 4.46
N GLU A 36 -27.69 -9.03 3.59
CA GLU A 36 -28.42 -10.26 3.27
C GLU A 36 -28.37 -11.29 4.38
N ARG A 37 -27.21 -11.45 5.03
CA ARG A 37 -26.92 -12.51 6.00
C ARG A 37 -26.27 -11.96 7.29
N PRO A 38 -26.92 -11.02 7.99
CA PRO A 38 -26.30 -10.25 9.07
C PRO A 38 -25.80 -11.08 10.24
N ASN A 39 -26.48 -12.19 10.55
CA ASN A 39 -26.17 -13.04 11.71
C ASN A 39 -25.30 -14.26 11.35
N HIS A 40 -25.01 -14.48 10.07
CA HIS A 40 -24.21 -15.61 9.64
C HIS A 40 -22.73 -15.36 10.02
N PRO A 41 -21.98 -16.39 10.47
CA PRO A 41 -20.55 -16.26 10.73
C PRO A 41 -19.80 -15.79 9.48
N ALA A 42 -19.01 -14.72 9.62
CA ALA A 42 -18.13 -14.17 8.60
C ALA A 42 -16.67 -14.56 8.82
N MET A 43 -16.25 -14.64 10.08
CA MET A 43 -14.91 -15.04 10.46
C MET A 43 -14.98 -15.86 11.75
N VAL A 44 -14.24 -16.97 11.78
CA VAL A 44 -14.02 -17.78 12.98
C VAL A 44 -12.54 -17.74 13.31
N PHE A 45 -12.21 -17.26 14.50
CA PHE A 45 -10.83 -17.17 14.98
C PHE A 45 -10.75 -17.58 16.45
N LYS A 46 -9.87 -18.54 16.75
CA LYS A 46 -9.67 -19.09 18.11
C LYS A 46 -10.97 -19.47 18.83
N GLY A 47 -11.86 -20.19 18.14
CA GLY A 47 -13.15 -20.63 18.68
C GLY A 47 -14.20 -19.53 18.83
N THR A 48 -13.90 -18.29 18.46
CA THR A 48 -14.86 -17.18 18.45
C THR A 48 -15.31 -16.92 17.02
N ALA A 49 -16.62 -16.80 16.79
CA ALA A 49 -17.18 -16.38 15.52
C ALA A 49 -17.69 -14.94 15.62
N ILE A 50 -17.41 -14.12 14.61
CA ILE A 50 -18.09 -12.84 14.41
C ILE A 50 -19.02 -12.92 13.21
N SER A 51 -20.16 -12.23 13.30
CA SER A 51 -21.14 -12.19 12.22
C SER A 51 -20.75 -11.21 11.11
N TYR A 52 -21.34 -11.34 9.92
CA TYR A 52 -21.12 -10.39 8.83
C TYR A 52 -21.49 -8.95 9.19
N ARG A 53 -22.55 -8.75 10.00
CA ARG A 53 -22.90 -7.41 10.52
C ARG A 53 -21.76 -6.82 11.35
N ALA A 54 -21.29 -7.58 12.35
CA ALA A 54 -20.21 -7.12 13.23
C ALA A 54 -18.92 -6.86 12.43
N PHE A 55 -18.65 -7.68 11.41
CA PHE A 55 -17.48 -7.49 10.56
C PHE A 55 -17.56 -6.21 9.71
N ASP A 56 -18.68 -5.93 9.03
CA ASP A 56 -18.86 -4.68 8.27
C ASP A 56 -18.77 -3.44 9.17
N GLU A 57 -19.33 -3.50 10.38
CA GLU A 57 -19.24 -2.42 11.36
C GLU A 57 -17.79 -2.13 11.78
N VAL A 58 -17.02 -3.18 12.14
CA VAL A 58 -15.61 -3.02 12.54
C VAL A 58 -14.76 -2.54 11.37
N ALA A 59 -14.94 -3.12 10.18
CA ALA A 59 -14.23 -2.71 8.97
C ALA A 59 -14.53 -1.24 8.60
N GLY A 60 -15.80 -0.83 8.67
CA GLY A 60 -16.24 0.54 8.43
C GLY A 60 -15.64 1.54 9.41
N ARG A 61 -15.63 1.20 10.71
CA ARG A 61 -14.99 2.03 11.75
C ARG A 61 -13.49 2.16 11.54
N LEU A 62 -12.79 1.07 11.23
CA LEU A 62 -11.36 1.10 10.94
C LEU A 62 -11.06 1.98 9.71
N ALA A 63 -11.82 1.80 8.61
CA ALA A 63 -11.65 2.62 7.41
C ALA A 63 -11.88 4.12 7.68
N ALA A 64 -12.88 4.46 8.50
CA ALA A 64 -13.12 5.83 8.93
C ALA A 64 -11.95 6.39 9.76
N ALA A 65 -11.43 5.61 10.70
CA ALA A 65 -10.27 5.99 11.52
C ALA A 65 -9.01 6.21 10.67
N LEU A 66 -8.71 5.29 9.74
CA LEU A 66 -7.56 5.41 8.84
C LEU A 66 -7.63 6.64 7.93
N ARG A 67 -8.83 7.03 7.49
CA ARG A 67 -9.01 8.30 6.75
C ARG A 67 -8.65 9.52 7.60
N GLY A 68 -8.94 9.48 8.90
CA GLY A 68 -8.60 10.55 9.84
C GLY A 68 -7.10 10.66 10.15
N LEU A 69 -6.32 9.58 9.97
CA LEU A 69 -4.87 9.57 10.21
C LEU A 69 -4.04 10.17 9.07
N GLY A 70 -4.67 10.60 7.97
CA GLY A 70 -3.97 11.17 6.81
C GLY A 70 -3.33 10.11 5.91
N LYS A 71 -2.63 10.56 4.86
CA LYS A 71 -1.92 9.64 3.93
C LYS A 71 -0.67 9.11 4.64
N GLY A 72 -0.37 7.82 4.47
CA GLY A 72 0.80 7.15 5.08
C GLY A 72 2.14 7.80 4.75
N GLU A 73 3.22 7.22 5.28
CA GLU A 73 4.58 7.76 5.15
C GLU A 73 4.96 8.05 3.69
N ARG A 74 5.57 9.22 3.46
CA ARG A 74 6.07 9.64 2.16
C ARG A 74 7.56 9.87 2.27
N VAL A 75 8.31 9.37 1.28
CA VAL A 75 9.75 9.57 1.22
C VAL A 75 10.04 11.01 0.78
N LYS A 76 10.84 11.73 1.56
CA LYS A 76 11.42 13.05 1.23
C LYS A 76 12.94 12.89 1.22
N VAL A 77 13.61 13.53 0.27
CA VAL A 77 15.09 13.52 0.20
C VAL A 77 15.62 14.94 0.29
N HIS A 78 16.71 15.11 1.03
CA HIS A 78 17.48 16.35 1.08
C HIS A 78 18.76 16.16 0.28
N VAL A 79 19.00 17.05 -0.68
CA VAL A 79 20.13 16.96 -1.60
C VAL A 79 21.03 18.17 -1.41
N VAL A 80 22.34 17.93 -1.24
CA VAL A 80 23.37 18.97 -1.32
C VAL A 80 24.15 18.70 -2.59
N LEU A 81 24.12 19.66 -3.51
CA LEU A 81 24.86 19.57 -4.76
C LEU A 81 26.33 19.86 -4.52
N LYS A 82 27.19 19.29 -5.36
CA LYS A 82 28.61 19.65 -5.36
C LYS A 82 28.77 21.03 -6.01
N GLU A 83 29.88 21.68 -5.73
CA GLU A 83 30.21 22.99 -6.30
C GLU A 83 30.16 22.94 -7.84
N GLY A 84 29.43 23.88 -8.44
CA GLY A 84 29.25 23.97 -9.90
C GLY A 84 28.25 22.99 -10.52
N GLU A 85 27.67 22.06 -9.74
CA GLU A 85 26.66 21.12 -10.22
C GLU A 85 25.25 21.68 -10.04
N THR A 86 24.36 21.34 -10.97
CA THR A 86 22.94 21.71 -10.94
C THR A 86 22.07 20.49 -11.19
N ALA A 87 20.96 20.37 -10.45
CA ALA A 87 19.94 19.37 -10.72
C ALA A 87 18.56 19.92 -10.34
N THR A 88 17.53 19.43 -11.02
CA THR A 88 16.12 19.71 -10.77
C THR A 88 15.48 18.60 -9.95
N GLU A 89 14.33 18.88 -9.33
CA GLU A 89 13.55 17.86 -8.61
C GLU A 89 13.13 16.73 -9.56
N GLU A 90 12.74 17.06 -10.79
CA GLU A 90 12.33 16.11 -11.81
C GLU A 90 13.45 15.16 -12.21
N GLU A 91 14.67 15.66 -12.37
CA GLU A 91 15.85 14.83 -12.68
C GLU A 91 16.16 13.86 -11.54
N ILE A 92 16.12 14.32 -10.29
CA ILE A 92 16.34 13.47 -9.11
C ILE A 92 15.26 12.39 -9.00
N ILE A 93 13.98 12.75 -9.22
CA ILE A 93 12.87 11.80 -9.18
C ILE A 93 12.98 10.79 -10.33
N THR A 94 13.36 11.23 -11.52
CA THR A 94 13.54 10.36 -12.69
C THR A 94 14.67 9.36 -12.46
N PHE A 95 15.81 9.82 -11.97
CA PHE A 95 16.91 8.95 -11.56
C PHE A 95 16.46 7.91 -10.52
N CYS A 96 15.70 8.33 -9.51
CA CYS A 96 15.17 7.43 -8.49
C CYS A 96 14.15 6.41 -9.06
N ARG A 97 13.35 6.78 -10.07
CA ARG A 97 12.39 5.88 -10.74
C ARG A 97 13.07 4.75 -11.50
N GLU A 98 14.20 5.04 -12.11
CA GLU A 98 14.97 4.05 -12.89
C GLU A 98 15.71 3.06 -11.97
N GLN A 99 16.10 3.50 -10.77
CA GLN A 99 16.97 2.74 -9.88
C GLN A 99 16.28 2.14 -8.64
N LEU A 100 15.06 2.59 -8.29
CA LEU A 100 14.37 2.20 -7.07
C LEU A 100 12.99 1.61 -7.33
N ALA A 101 12.53 0.74 -6.41
CA ALA A 101 11.15 0.25 -6.41
C ALA A 101 10.15 1.40 -6.17
N LEU A 102 8.93 1.27 -6.74
CA LEU A 102 7.91 2.34 -6.78
C LEU A 102 7.65 3.01 -5.43
N TYR A 103 7.57 2.22 -4.35
CA TYR A 103 7.28 2.72 -3.01
C TYR A 103 8.44 3.49 -2.35
N LYS A 104 9.66 3.42 -2.91
CA LYS A 104 10.86 4.13 -2.43
C LYS A 104 11.10 5.46 -3.14
N ILE A 105 10.37 5.73 -4.22
CA ILE A 105 10.55 6.97 -4.97
C ILE A 105 10.13 8.15 -4.09
N PRO A 106 11.01 9.15 -3.90
CA PRO A 106 10.66 10.34 -3.13
C PRO A 106 9.50 11.09 -3.77
N LYS A 107 8.62 11.62 -2.91
CA LYS A 107 7.56 12.55 -3.32
C LYS A 107 7.97 14.01 -3.21
N PHE A 108 9.08 14.27 -2.51
CA PHE A 108 9.58 15.61 -2.25
C PHE A 108 11.10 15.59 -2.32
N VAL A 109 11.67 16.50 -3.10
CA VAL A 109 13.10 16.75 -3.16
C VAL A 109 13.38 18.17 -2.66
N GLU A 110 14.26 18.30 -1.67
CA GLU A 110 14.64 19.60 -1.13
C GLU A 110 16.15 19.81 -1.28
N PHE A 111 16.53 20.83 -2.05
CA PHE A 111 17.93 21.21 -2.20
C PHE A 111 18.38 22.09 -1.04
N ARG A 112 19.57 21.81 -0.50
CA ARG A 112 20.19 22.56 0.59
C ARG A 112 21.64 22.88 0.26
N THR A 113 22.15 23.93 0.88
CA THR A 113 23.58 24.28 0.87
C THR A 113 24.38 23.35 1.77
N GLU A 114 23.79 22.93 2.89
CA GLU A 114 24.41 21.99 3.83
C GLU A 114 23.38 21.13 4.57
N LEU A 115 23.83 19.99 5.08
CA LEU A 115 23.06 19.14 5.98
C LEU A 115 23.47 19.39 7.43
N PRO A 116 22.52 19.39 8.38
CA PRO A 116 22.84 19.52 9.79
C PRO A 116 23.76 18.37 10.20
N LYS A 117 24.88 18.68 10.83
CA LYS A 117 25.88 17.72 11.29
C LYS A 117 26.03 17.78 12.81
N THR A 118 26.32 16.62 13.39
CA THR A 118 26.79 16.50 14.78
C THR A 118 28.21 17.07 14.91
N LEU A 119 28.67 17.27 16.15
CA LEU A 119 30.04 17.72 16.45
C LEU A 119 31.14 16.83 15.84
N VAL A 120 30.82 15.56 15.53
CA VAL A 120 31.72 14.59 14.89
C VAL A 120 31.46 14.44 13.37
N GLY A 121 30.72 15.37 12.76
CA GLY A 121 30.49 15.43 11.32
C GLY A 121 29.41 14.50 10.75
N LYS A 122 28.77 13.65 11.56
CA LYS A 122 27.66 12.78 11.11
C LYS A 122 26.40 13.60 10.86
N VAL A 123 25.64 13.28 9.81
CA VAL A 123 24.35 13.92 9.52
C VAL A 123 23.35 13.70 10.67
N LEU A 124 22.80 14.79 11.18
CA LEU A 124 21.84 14.81 12.27
C LEU A 124 20.41 14.65 11.73
N ARG A 125 20.00 13.40 11.51
CA ARG A 125 18.69 13.06 10.89
C ARG A 125 17.48 13.64 11.60
N ARG A 126 17.51 13.74 12.94
CA ARG A 126 16.39 14.26 13.73
C ARG A 126 16.02 15.71 13.38
N ALA A 127 17.02 16.55 13.10
CA ALA A 127 16.80 17.94 12.70
C ALA A 127 16.15 18.07 11.30
N LEU A 128 16.10 16.97 10.53
CA LEU A 128 15.45 16.91 9.21
C LEU A 128 14.02 16.35 9.28
N GLN A 129 13.58 15.79 10.41
CA GLN A 129 12.26 15.15 10.55
C GLN A 129 11.14 16.11 10.96
N GLU A 130 11.47 17.27 11.52
CA GLU A 130 10.50 18.21 12.10
C GLU A 130 10.13 19.37 11.15
N MET A 131 10.49 19.30 9.84
CA MET A 131 10.38 20.42 8.88
C MET A 131 9.80 20.06 7.50
#